data_AF-A0A970XSV2-F1
#
_entry.id   AF-A0A970XSV2-F1
#
_cell.length_a   1.000
_cell.length_b   1.000
_cell.length_c   1.000
_cell.angle_alpha   90.00
_cell.angle_beta   90.00
_cell.angle_gamma   90.00
#
_symmetry.space_group_name_H-M   'P 1'
#
loop_
_entity.id
_entity.type
_entity.pdbx_description
1 polymer ?
#
loop_
_entity_poly.entity_id
_entity_poly.type
_entity_poly.pdbx_seq_one_letter_code
_entity_poly.pdbx_strand_id
1 'polypeptide(L)' 'MAMTLRTTADDDAAIERLAKRAGVSKNEAILRLVRNEDARHEHEDAVTASAEKMLDRYADLFERLKRT' A
#
# COMPACT_ATOMS: atom_id res chain seq x y z
N MET A 1 -1.71 10.41 18.51
CA MET A 1 -0.92 11.49 17.88
C MET A 1 -1.83 12.26 16.92
N ALA A 2 -1.61 13.56 16.72
CA ALA A 2 -2.39 14.36 15.78
C ALA A 2 -1.66 14.45 14.43
N MET A 3 -2.40 14.31 13.34
CA MET A 3 -1.90 14.47 11.97
C MET A 3 -2.34 15.83 11.43
N THR A 4 -1.39 16.58 10.87
CA THR A 4 -1.65 17.86 10.19
C THR A 4 -1.24 17.73 8.73
N LEU A 5 -2.20 17.94 7.82
CA LEU A 5 -1.99 17.91 6.38
C LEU A 5 -2.10 19.32 5.81
N ARG A 6 -1.22 19.69 4.88
CA ARG A 6 -1.41 20.90 4.05
C ARG A 6 -2.14 20.49 2.79
N THR A 7 -3.28 21.11 2.52
CA THR A 7 -4.13 20.82 1.37
C THR A 7 -4.37 22.09 0.56
N THR A 8 -4.55 21.94 -0.75
CA THR A 8 -5.18 22.99 -1.56
C THR A 8 -6.69 23.04 -1.29
N ALA A 9 -7.37 24.08 -1.79
CA ALA A 9 -8.83 24.16 -1.69
C ALA A 9 -9.53 23.02 -2.43
N ASP A 10 -8.98 22.59 -3.57
CA ASP A 10 -9.54 21.50 -4.37
C ASP A 10 -9.39 20.15 -3.67
N ASP A 11 -8.24 19.91 -3.01
CA ASP A 11 -8.01 18.72 -2.19
C ASP A 11 -9.00 18.66 -1.02
N ASP A 12 -9.17 19.76 -0.29
CA ASP A 12 -10.10 19.80 0.85
C ASP A 12 -11.54 19.53 0.40
N ALA A 13 -11.96 20.10 -0.74
CA ALA A 13 -13.27 19.84 -1.32
C ALA A 13 -13.43 18.38 -1.75
N ALA A 14 -12.38 17.75 -2.28
CA ALA A 14 -12.39 16.33 -2.63
C ALA A 14 -12.52 15.43 -1.39
N ILE A 15 -11.78 15.74 -0.34
CA ILE A 15 -11.82 15.03 0.95
C ILE A 15 -13.21 15.18 1.60
N GLU A 16 -13.79 16.39 1.57
CA GLU A 16 -15.15 16.66 2.06
C GLU A 16 -16.19 15.78 1.33
N ARG A 17 -16.12 15.71 -0.01
CA ARG A 17 -17.01 14.85 -0.80
C ARG A 17 -16.84 13.37 -0.45
N LEU A 18 -15.59 12.92 -0.28
CA LEU A 18 -15.29 11.55 0.11
C LEU A 18 -15.86 11.20 1.49
N ALA A 19 -15.61 12.07 2.47
CA ALA A 19 -16.08 11.92 3.84
C ALA A 19 -17.61 11.90 3.92
N LYS A 20 -18.29 12.81 3.21
CA LYS A 20 -19.76 12.84 3.11
C LYS A 20 -20.34 11.55 2.55
N ARG A 21 -19.78 11.02 1.45
CA ARG A 21 -20.23 9.74 0.88
C ARG A 21 -20.04 8.57 1.84
N ALA A 22 -18.96 8.58 2.61
CA ALA A 22 -18.65 7.54 3.57
C ALA A 22 -19.32 7.72 4.94
N GLY A 23 -20.00 8.85 5.19
CA GLY A 23 -20.65 9.14 6.47
C GLY A 23 -19.68 9.30 7.64
N VAL A 24 -18.45 9.74 7.39
CA VAL A 24 -17.38 9.86 8.41
C VAL A 24 -16.74 11.24 8.39
N SER A 25 -15.85 11.52 9.34
CA SER A 25 -15.04 12.75 9.33
C SER A 25 -14.00 12.73 8.21
N LYS A 26 -13.50 13.91 7.81
CA LYS A 26 -12.42 14.06 6.82
C LYS A 26 -11.19 13.22 7.17
N ASN A 27 -10.76 13.30 8.43
CA ASN A 27 -9.56 12.58 8.90
C ASN A 27 -9.76 11.06 8.84
N GLU A 28 -10.93 10.56 9.20
CA GLU A 28 -11.23 9.13 9.10
C GLU A 28 -11.30 8.67 7.64
N ALA A 29 -11.86 9.48 6.74
CA ALA A 29 -11.87 9.18 5.31
C ALA A 29 -10.45 9.05 4.73
N ILE A 30 -9.54 9.95 5.14
CA ILE A 30 -8.11 9.88 4.75
C ILE A 30 -7.45 8.65 5.34
N LEU A 31 -7.64 8.35 6.64
CA LEU A 31 -7.04 7.17 7.27
C LEU A 31 -7.52 5.87 6.62
N ARG A 32 -8.80 5.77 6.26
CA ARG A 32 -9.33 4.63 5.51
C ARG A 32 -8.68 4.50 4.14
N LEU A 33 -8.50 5.61 3.42
CA LEU A 33 -7.84 5.59 2.12
C LEU A 33 -6.39 5.10 2.25
N VAL A 34 -5.63 5.64 3.21
CA VAL A 34 -4.25 5.22 3.49
C VAL A 34 -4.19 3.73 3.80
N ARG A 35 -5.03 3.22 4.72
CA ARG A 35 -5.07 1.79 5.05
C ARG A 35 -5.42 0.92 3.84
N ASN A 36 -6.34 1.37 2.99
CA ASN A 36 -6.73 0.64 1.79
C ASN A 36 -5.66 0.65 0.71
N GLU A 37 -4.84 1.70 0.63
CA GLU A 37 -3.69 1.77 -0.28
C GLU A 37 -2.55 0.90 0.24
N ASP A 38 -2.26 1.00 1.54
CA ASP A 38 -1.26 0.18 2.23
C ASP A 38 -1.56 -1.31 2.09
N ALA A 39 -2.80 -1.73 2.37
CA ALA A 39 -3.23 -3.12 2.20
C ALA A 39 -3.18 -3.61 0.73
N ARG A 40 -3.29 -2.70 -0.25
CA ARG A 40 -3.11 -3.05 -1.67
C ARG A 40 -1.64 -3.33 -1.97
N HIS A 41 -0.72 -2.56 -1.40
CA HIS A 41 0.72 -2.75 -1.59
C HIS A 41 1.29 -3.92 -0.77
N GLU A 42 0.78 -4.18 0.45
CA GLU A 42 1.24 -5.30 1.28
C GLU A 42 1.12 -6.65 0.57
N HIS A 43 0.13 -6.86 -0.30
CA HIS A 43 0.02 -8.11 -1.07
C HIS A 43 1.10 -8.24 -2.14
N GLU A 44 1.38 -7.17 -2.89
CA GLU A 44 2.44 -7.14 -3.91
C GLU A 44 3.83 -7.26 -3.28
N ASP A 45 4.04 -6.58 -2.16
CA ASP A 45 5.28 -6.64 -1.39
C ASP A 45 5.48 -8.01 -0.73
N ALA A 46 4.41 -8.63 -0.22
CA ALA A 46 4.49 -9.98 0.34
C ALA A 46 4.78 -11.04 -0.72
N VAL A 47 4.22 -10.92 -1.93
CA VAL A 47 4.53 -11.80 -3.06
C VAL A 47 5.97 -11.60 -3.50
N THR A 48 6.43 -10.36 -3.66
CA THR A 48 7.81 -10.04 -4.05
C THR A 48 8.81 -10.54 -3.02
N ALA A 49 8.59 -10.27 -1.74
CA ALA A 49 9.44 -10.75 -0.65
C ALA A 49 9.45 -12.28 -0.52
N SER A 50 8.32 -12.95 -0.83
CA SER A 50 8.26 -14.41 -0.85
C SER A 50 9.00 -15.00 -2.05
N ALA A 51 8.87 -14.36 -3.22
CA ALA A 51 9.60 -14.73 -4.43
C ALA A 51 11.11 -14.55 -4.24
N GLU A 52 11.56 -13.43 -3.66
CA GLU A 52 12.95 -13.18 -3.32
C GLU A 52 13.50 -14.22 -2.33
N LYS A 53 12.75 -14.57 -1.28
CA LYS A 53 13.13 -15.66 -0.35
C LYS A 53 13.25 -17.02 -1.03
N MET A 54 12.38 -17.32 -2.00
CA MET A 54 12.47 -18.57 -2.75
C MET A 54 13.65 -18.58 -3.71
N LEU A 55 13.90 -17.46 -4.41
CA LEU A 55 15.05 -17.31 -5.31
C LEU A 55 16.37 -17.40 -4.54
N ASP A 56 16.47 -16.78 -3.37
CA ASP A 56 17.63 -16.88 -2.49
C ASP A 56 17.83 -18.32 -1.98
N ARG A 57 16.76 -18.96 -1.49
CA ARG A 57 16.80 -20.34 -1.00
C ARG A 57 17.18 -21.37 -2.07
N TYR A 58 16.76 -21.15 -3.32
CA TYR A 58 17.00 -22.09 -4.42
C TYR A 58 18.04 -21.59 -5.43
N ALA A 59 18.79 -20.53 -5.09
CA ALA A 59 19.80 -19.93 -5.97
C ALA A 59 20.80 -20.97 -6.49
N ASP A 60 21.33 -21.81 -5.60
CA ASP A 60 22.28 -22.87 -5.95
C ASP A 60 21.65 -23.97 -6.83
N LEU A 61 20.36 -24.24 -6.67
CA LEU A 61 19.64 -25.21 -7.51
C LEU A 61 19.43 -24.66 -8.92
N PHE A 62 19.06 -23.39 -9.04
CA PHE A 62 18.90 -22.71 -10.33
C PHE A 62 20.23 -22.57 -11.08
N GLU A 63 21.32 -22.27 -10.38
CA GLU A 63 22.67 -22.23 -10.96
C GLU A 63 23.12 -23.60 -11.51
N ARG A 64 22.70 -24.70 -10.88
CA ARG A 64 22.97 -26.06 -11.38
C ARG A 64 22.11 -26.42 -12.58
N LEU A 65 20.83 -26.05 -12.57
CA LEU A 65 19.91 -26.29 -13.68
C LEU A 65 20.33 -25.53 -14.94
N LYS A 66 20.85 -24.31 -14.80
CA LYS A 66 21.34 -23.49 -15.93
C LYS A 66 22.59 -24.06 -16.62
N ARG A 67 23.31 -24.98 -15.97
CA ARG A 67 24.53 -25.61 -16.49
C ARG A 67 24.30 -26.95 -17.21
N THR A 68 23.05 -27.41 -17.30
CA THR A 68 22.64 -28.62 -18.02
C THR A 68 21.98 -28.22 -19.34
#